data_AF-A0A7C4M343-F1
#
_entry.id   AF-A0A7C4M343-F1
#
_cell.length_a   1.000
_cell.length_b   1.000
_cell.length_c   1.000
_cell.angle_alpha   90.00
_cell.angle_beta   90.00
_cell.angle_gamma   90.00
#
_symmetry.space_group_name_H-M   'P 1'
#
loop_
_entity.id
_entity.type
_entity.pdbx_description
1 polymer ?
#
loop_
_entity_poly.entity_id
_entity_poly.type
_entity_poly.pdbx_seq_one_letter_code
_entity_poly.pdbx_strand_id
1 'polypeptide(L)'
;KGFVSDLLKNLIINGYKFDMVYAVGPALMMRAVAEVTRPYKIKTIVSLNPIMVDGMGMCGACRVIVGGKTRFTCVDGPEFDAHEVDFMELIRRQRAFLEEEKIALENFEKMRGEVH
;
A
#
# COMPACT_ATOMS: atom_id res chain seq x y z
N LYS A 1 18.42 -12.48 -6.83
CA LYS A 1 17.58 -11.63 -7.72
C LYS A 1 16.17 -12.20 -7.72
N GLY A 2 15.15 -11.36 -7.55
CA GLY A 2 13.74 -11.77 -7.44
C GLY A 2 12.95 -10.72 -6.66
N PHE A 3 11.62 -10.86 -6.59
CA PHE A 3 10.79 -10.01 -5.74
C PHE A 3 10.86 -10.45 -4.28
N VAL A 4 10.55 -9.55 -3.35
CA VAL A 4 10.50 -9.88 -1.91
C VAL A 4 9.48 -10.99 -1.60
N SER A 5 8.39 -11.05 -2.36
CA SER A 5 7.38 -12.11 -2.29
C SER A 5 7.95 -13.49 -2.63
N ASP A 6 8.90 -13.56 -3.57
CA ASP A 6 9.53 -14.83 -3.96
C ASP A 6 10.45 -15.35 -2.86
N LEU A 7 11.22 -14.44 -2.25
CA LEU A 7 12.08 -14.78 -1.11
C LEU A 7 11.25 -15.27 0.08
N LEU A 8 10.18 -14.54 0.42
CA LEU A 8 9.26 -14.93 1.50
C LEU A 8 8.66 -16.31 1.25
N LYS A 9 8.16 -16.55 0.04
CA LYS A 9 7.60 -17.85 -0.37
C LYS A 9 8.62 -18.98 -0.21
N ASN A 10 9.86 -18.75 -0.65
CA ASN A 10 10.93 -19.75 -0.53
C ASN A 10 11.27 -20.06 0.93
N LEU A 11 11.31 -19.05 1.81
CA LEU A 11 11.54 -19.28 3.25
C LEU A 11 10.44 -20.15 3.86
N ILE A 12 9.17 -19.85 3.55
CA ILE A 12 8.03 -20.65 4.03
C ILE A 12 8.11 -22.09 3.52
N ILE A 13 8.38 -22.30 2.22
CA ILE A 13 8.52 -23.64 1.62
C ILE A 13 9.68 -24.43 2.24
N ASN A 14 10.78 -23.75 2.57
CA ASN A 14 11.94 -24.35 3.23
C ASN A 14 11.72 -24.62 4.73
N GLY A 15 10.49 -24.46 5.23
CA GLY A 15 10.11 -24.83 6.59
C GLY A 15 10.36 -23.75 7.65
N TYR A 16 10.74 -22.54 7.25
CA TYR A 16 10.78 -21.41 8.20
C TYR A 16 9.36 -21.11 8.67
N LYS A 17 9.20 -21.02 9.99
CA LYS A 17 7.94 -20.68 10.64
C LYS A 17 7.95 -19.19 10.98
N PHE A 18 6.91 -18.49 10.57
CA PHE A 18 6.68 -17.09 10.89
C PHE A 18 5.39 -16.99 11.67
N ASP A 19 5.44 -16.37 12.85
CA ASP A 19 4.24 -16.06 13.63
C ASP A 19 3.46 -14.87 13.03
N MET A 20 4.20 -13.95 12.38
CA MET A 20 3.63 -12.76 11.75
C MET A 20 4.54 -12.26 10.62
N VAL A 21 3.92 -11.67 9.59
CA VAL A 21 4.59 -10.91 8.53
C VAL A 21 4.08 -9.47 8.57
N TYR A 22 4.99 -8.51 8.42
CA TYR A 22 4.66 -7.10 8.33
C TYR A 22 5.24 -6.53 7.03
N ALA A 23 4.42 -5.88 6.21
CA ALA A 23 4.83 -5.40 4.89
C ALA A 23 4.55 -3.91 4.70
N VAL A 24 5.57 -3.18 4.25
CA VAL A 24 5.50 -1.75 3.93
C VAL A 24 6.16 -1.54 2.58
N GLY A 25 5.44 -0.91 1.65
CA GLY A 25 5.97 -0.62 0.32
C GLY A 25 4.85 -0.30 -0.67
N PRO A 26 5.10 -0.46 -1.98
CA PRO A 26 4.07 -0.25 -3.00
C PRO A 26 2.86 -1.14 -2.76
N ALA A 27 1.64 -0.65 -3.03
CA ALA A 27 0.42 -1.41 -2.81
C ALA A 27 0.41 -2.77 -3.54
N LEU A 28 1.02 -2.84 -4.74
CA LEU A 28 1.22 -4.10 -5.48
C LEU A 28 2.14 -5.09 -4.74
N MET A 29 3.21 -4.60 -4.11
CA MET A 29 4.13 -5.43 -3.32
C MET A 29 3.44 -5.94 -2.06
N MET A 30 2.72 -5.06 -1.34
CA MET A 30 1.94 -5.43 -0.15
C MET A 30 0.88 -6.48 -0.48
N ARG A 31 0.15 -6.33 -1.60
CA ARG A 31 -0.76 -7.34 -2.11
C ARG A 31 -0.06 -8.66 -2.39
N ALA A 32 1.10 -8.65 -3.04
CA ALA A 32 1.85 -9.88 -3.34
C ALA A 32 2.25 -10.61 -2.05
N VAL A 33 2.65 -9.89 -1.01
CA VAL A 33 2.95 -10.48 0.30
C VAL A 33 1.70 -11.06 0.97
N ALA A 34 0.57 -10.35 0.90
CA ALA A 34 -0.72 -10.85 1.41
C ALA A 34 -1.10 -12.19 0.76
N GLU A 35 -0.95 -12.31 -0.57
CA GLU A 35 -1.28 -13.53 -1.30
C GLU A 35 -0.29 -14.68 -1.07
N VAL A 36 0.99 -14.39 -0.85
CA VAL A 36 1.99 -15.42 -0.48
C VAL A 36 1.68 -16.02 0.90
N THR A 37 1.23 -15.21 1.85
CA THR A 37 1.02 -15.61 3.25
C THR A 37 -0.36 -16.23 3.51
N ARG A 38 -1.38 -15.89 2.70
CA ARG A 38 -2.77 -16.34 2.85
C ARG A 38 -2.96 -17.87 2.91
N PRO A 39 -2.37 -18.69 2.02
CA PRO A 39 -2.53 -20.15 2.06
C PRO A 39 -1.97 -20.79 3.33
N TYR A 40 -0.95 -20.16 3.92
CA TYR A 40 -0.28 -20.64 5.12
C TYR A 40 -0.90 -20.09 6.41
N LYS A 41 -1.95 -19.26 6.30
CA LYS A 41 -2.65 -18.61 7.43
C LYS A 41 -1.70 -17.85 8.36
N ILE A 42 -0.63 -17.27 7.80
CA ILE A 42 0.32 -16.46 8.55
C ILE A 42 -0.30 -15.08 8.73
N LYS A 43 -0.42 -14.62 9.98
CA LYS A 43 -0.93 -13.28 10.30
C LYS A 43 -0.09 -12.24 9.55
N THR A 44 -0.73 -11.44 8.72
CA THR A 44 -0.02 -10.49 7.86
C THR A 44 -0.59 -9.10 8.00
N ILE A 45 0.25 -8.16 8.40
CA ILE A 45 -0.11 -6.75 8.57
C ILE A 45 0.55 -5.93 7.46
N VAL A 46 -0.20 -4.98 6.91
CA VAL A 46 0.29 -4.03 5.90
C VAL A 46 0.10 -2.60 6.37
N SER A 47 1.08 -1.74 6.09
CA SER A 47 0.97 -0.30 6.32
C SER A 47 0.55 0.39 5.02
N LEU A 48 -0.73 0.74 4.92
CA LEU A 48 -1.32 1.26 3.69
C LEU A 48 -0.87 2.69 3.39
N ASN A 49 -0.74 3.01 2.10
CA ASN A 49 -0.29 4.30 1.61
C ASN A 49 -1.29 4.99 0.65
N PRO A 50 -2.56 5.21 1.03
CA PRO A 50 -3.50 5.98 0.21
C PRO A 50 -3.12 7.47 0.19
N ILE A 51 -3.76 8.21 -0.70
CA ILE A 51 -3.69 9.68 -0.71
C ILE A 51 -4.23 10.22 0.63
N MET A 52 -3.51 11.16 1.24
CA MET A 52 -3.93 11.87 2.44
C MET A 52 -3.99 13.37 2.17
N VAL A 53 -4.89 14.07 2.87
CA VAL A 53 -5.02 15.54 2.79
C VAL A 53 -4.97 16.13 4.18
N ASP A 54 -6.00 15.90 5.01
CA ASP A 54 -6.09 16.47 6.35
C ASP A 54 -5.34 15.64 7.40
N GLY A 55 -5.38 14.30 7.29
CA GLY A 55 -4.70 13.40 8.22
C GLY A 55 -5.33 13.29 9.60
N MET A 56 -6.55 13.83 9.81
CA MET A 56 -7.23 13.85 11.11
C MET A 56 -8.69 13.32 11.04
N GLY A 57 -9.03 12.63 9.95
CA GLY A 57 -10.33 11.96 9.79
C GLY A 57 -11.47 12.85 9.28
N MET A 58 -11.20 14.06 8.82
CA MET A 58 -12.23 15.01 8.41
C MET A 58 -12.62 14.91 6.94
N CYS A 59 -11.69 14.57 6.03
CA CYS A 59 -11.96 14.62 4.58
C CYS A 59 -12.25 13.25 3.93
N GLY A 60 -11.80 12.14 4.52
CA GLY A 60 -11.96 10.81 3.94
C GLY A 60 -11.15 10.54 2.65
N ALA A 61 -10.19 11.40 2.28
CA ALA A 61 -9.29 11.16 1.14
C ALA A 61 -8.50 9.86 1.30
N CYS A 62 -8.12 9.54 2.53
CA CYS A 62 -7.38 8.34 2.88
C CYS A 62 -8.25 7.08 3.05
N ARG A 63 -9.52 7.11 2.62
CA ARG A 63 -10.40 5.95 2.81
C ARG A 63 -9.89 4.73 2.05
N VAL A 64 -10.12 3.57 2.65
CA VAL A 64 -9.85 2.22 2.11
C VAL A 64 -11.01 1.29 2.48
N ILE A 65 -11.15 0.18 1.75
CA ILE A 65 -12.06 -0.90 2.12
C ILE A 65 -11.27 -2.01 2.81
N VAL A 66 -11.64 -2.32 4.05
CA VAL A 66 -11.05 -3.43 4.84
C VAL A 66 -12.19 -4.25 5.44
N GLY A 67 -12.22 -5.54 5.15
CA GLY A 67 -13.27 -6.46 5.64
C GLY A 67 -14.67 -6.06 5.15
N GLY A 68 -14.76 -5.47 3.94
CA GLY A 68 -16.00 -4.96 3.37
C GLY A 68 -16.51 -3.66 3.99
N LYS A 69 -15.74 -3.01 4.88
CA LYS A 69 -16.10 -1.75 5.53
C LYS A 69 -15.17 -0.63 5.10
N THR A 70 -15.72 0.57 4.92
CA THR A 70 -14.93 1.79 4.73
C THR A 70 -14.20 2.14 6.02
N ARG A 71 -12.89 2.35 5.93
CA ARG A 71 -11.99 2.77 7.02
C ARG A 71 -11.15 3.95 6.56
N PHE A 72 -10.72 4.81 7.48
CA PHE A 72 -9.85 5.95 7.20
C PHE A 72 -8.44 5.67 7.72
N THR A 73 -7.45 5.53 6.84
CA THR A 73 -6.11 5.10 7.28
C THR A 73 -5.43 6.07 8.24
N CYS A 74 -5.77 7.37 8.20
CA CYS A 74 -5.22 8.36 9.13
C CYS A 74 -5.76 8.28 10.57
N VAL A 75 -6.87 7.58 10.81
CA VAL A 75 -7.50 7.46 12.15
C VAL A 75 -7.66 6.00 12.56
N ASP A 76 -8.15 5.15 11.66
CA ASP A 76 -8.37 3.73 11.90
C ASP A 76 -7.11 2.88 11.67
N GLY A 77 -6.09 3.44 11.03
CA GLY A 77 -4.90 2.71 10.54
C GLY A 77 -3.58 3.35 10.99
N PRO A 78 -2.54 3.40 10.12
CA PRO A 78 -2.49 2.96 8.71
C PRO A 78 -2.32 1.45 8.53
N GLU A 79 -2.20 0.72 9.63
CA GLU A 79 -1.91 -0.70 9.70
C GLU A 79 -3.19 -1.52 9.71
N PHE A 80 -3.32 -2.45 8.77
CA PHE A 80 -4.50 -3.32 8.66
C PHE A 80 -4.11 -4.76 8.41
N ASP A 81 -5.04 -5.68 8.66
CA ASP A 81 -4.91 -7.07 8.22
C ASP A 81 -4.88 -7.11 6.68
N ALA A 82 -3.74 -7.54 6.15
CA ALA A 82 -3.50 -7.61 4.72
C ALA A 82 -4.48 -8.54 4.00
N HIS A 83 -5.02 -9.53 4.71
CA HIS A 83 -5.95 -10.50 4.14
C HIS A 83 -7.37 -9.95 3.96
N GLU A 84 -7.67 -8.81 4.58
CA GLU A 84 -8.98 -8.14 4.52
C GLU A 84 -9.00 -6.87 3.65
N VAL A 85 -7.83 -6.40 3.19
CA VAL A 85 -7.72 -5.16 2.40
C VAL A 85 -8.14 -5.35 0.94
N ASP A 86 -8.97 -4.44 0.42
CA ASP A 86 -9.20 -4.30 -1.03
C ASP A 86 -8.05 -3.52 -1.68
N PHE A 87 -7.02 -4.24 -2.11
CA PHE A 87 -5.89 -3.63 -2.81
C PHE A 87 -6.25 -3.06 -4.18
N MET A 88 -7.27 -3.57 -4.86
CA MET A 88 -7.64 -3.08 -6.20
C MET A 88 -8.29 -1.71 -6.12
N GLU A 89 -9.12 -1.49 -5.10
CA GLU A 89 -9.69 -0.18 -4.77
C GLU A 89 -8.57 0.81 -4.41
N LEU A 90 -7.67 0.43 -3.49
CA LEU A 90 -6.53 1.27 -3.09
C LEU A 90 -5.66 1.69 -4.28
N ILE A 91 -5.25 0.75 -5.13
CA ILE A 91 -4.42 1.02 -6.30
C ILE A 91 -5.14 1.95 -7.28
N ARG A 92 -6.45 1.79 -7.47
CA ARG A 92 -7.23 2.68 -8.32
C ARG A 92 -7.25 4.10 -7.76
N ARG A 93 -7.45 4.25 -6.44
CA ARG A 93 -7.44 5.56 -5.76
C ARG A 93 -6.09 6.24 -5.85
N GLN A 94 -4.98 5.51 -5.71
CA GLN A 94 -3.63 6.07 -5.83
C GLN A 94 -3.35 6.70 -7.20
N ARG A 95 -4.09 6.31 -8.24
CA ARG A 95 -3.91 6.80 -9.61
C ARG A 95 -4.83 7.98 -9.96
N ALA A 96 -5.56 8.51 -8.98
CA ALA A 96 -6.58 9.54 -9.21
C ALA A 96 -6.00 10.87 -9.74
N PHE A 97 -4.74 11.18 -9.45
CA PHE A 97 -4.12 12.48 -9.75
C PHE A 97 -2.87 12.38 -10.64
N LEU A 98 -2.71 11.30 -11.41
CA LEU A 98 -1.50 11.08 -12.21
C LEU A 98 -1.24 12.20 -13.24
N GLU A 99 -2.31 12.76 -13.82
CA GLU A 99 -2.17 13.85 -14.80
C GLU A 99 -1.74 15.15 -14.10
N GLU A 100 -2.33 15.47 -12.95
CA GLU A 100 -1.98 16.62 -12.14
C GLU A 100 -0.55 16.52 -11.59
N GLU A 101 -0.15 15.34 -11.12
CA GLU A 101 1.22 15.05 -10.67
C GLU A 101 2.23 15.27 -11.81
N LYS A 102 1.91 14.82 -13.02
CA LYS A 102 2.74 15.03 -14.21
C LYS A 102 2.86 16.51 -14.56
N ILE A 103 1.74 17.24 -14.61
CA ILE A 103 1.73 18.68 -14.90
C ILE A 103 2.53 19.45 -13.84
N ALA A 104 2.38 19.10 -12.56
CA ALA A 104 3.11 19.73 -11.47
C ALA A 104 4.63 19.52 -11.60
N LEU A 105 5.06 18.29 -11.94
CA LEU A 105 6.47 17.98 -12.17
C LEU A 105 7.03 18.74 -13.38
N GLU A 106 6.33 18.74 -14.52
CA GLU A 106 6.76 19.47 -15.72
C GLU A 106 6.88 20.97 -15.48
N ASN A 107 5.96 21.57 -14.73
CA ASN A 107 6.02 22.98 -14.35
C ASN A 107 7.20 23.26 -13.42
N PHE A 108 7.44 22.39 -12.44
CA PHE A 108 8.58 22.51 -11.54
C PHE A 108 9.92 22.43 -12.29
N GLU A 109 10.05 21.51 -13.24
CA GLU A 109 11.26 21.34 -14.06
C GLU A 109 11.53 22.57 -14.95
N LYS A 110 10.49 23.14 -15.57
CA LYS A 110 10.60 24.39 -16.36
C LYS A 110 11.08 25.55 -15.50
N MET A 111 10.44 25.78 -14.35
CA MET A 111 10.83 26.84 -13.41
C MET A 111 12.28 26.66 -12.94
N ARG A 112 12.72 25.43 -12.67
CA ARG A 112 14.10 25.17 -12.26
C ARG A 112 15.11 25.40 -13.39
N GLY A 113 14.74 25.09 -14.63
CA GLY A 113 15.56 25.33 -15.81
C GLY A 113 15.71 26.82 -16.18
N GLU A 114 14.74 27.67 -15.82
CA GLU A 114 14.81 29.14 -16.01
C GLU A 114 15.69 29.85 -14.97
N VAL A 115 16.11 29.16 -13.90
CA VAL A 115 16.92 29.70 -12.79
C VAL A 115 18.42 29.41 -12.97
N HIS A 116 18.82 28.75 -14.07
CA HIS A 116 20.21 28.48 -14.45
C HIS A 116 20.53 29.06 -15.83
#